data_AF-A0A154R3E2-F1
#
_entry.id   AF-A0A154R3E2-F1
#
_cell.length_a   1.000
_cell.length_b   1.000
_cell.length_c   1.000
_cell.angle_alpha   90.00
_cell.angle_beta   90.00
_cell.angle_gamma   90.00
#
_symmetry.space_group_name_H-M   'P 1'
#
loop_
_entity.id
_entity.type
_entity.pdbx_description
1 polymer ?
#
loop_
_entity_poly.entity_id
_entity_poly.type
_entity_poly.pdbx_seq_one_letter_code
_entity_poly.pdbx_strand_id
1 'polypeptide(L)'
;MDGVIVDFNKFRDERGLTGDQVKVMPGAYLQMPAISGAIDAVRSLIGMGYEVWLATKPPTGVAHAYSDKAAWVFAHLPELKRRLIVTHDKGLLGDEGDFLCDDRPHKANCEAFPGRLLRFVDGFHWPEALAVLRRNSRQSGGSAMQSRQDAARWRAIRQMDGATISSLLGPRDGRCLESADAAVDAYISASSAGLTETCNG
;
A
#
# COMPACT_ATOMS: atom_id res chain seq x y z
N MET A 1 -9.73 1.33 5.22
CA MET A 1 -9.85 0.82 3.83
C MET A 1 -10.85 1.68 3.10
N ASP A 2 -12.15 1.48 3.35
CA ASP A 2 -13.22 2.42 2.96
C ASP A 2 -12.87 3.82 3.49
N GLY A 3 -13.08 4.85 2.66
CA GLY A 3 -12.79 6.25 2.98
C GLY A 3 -11.30 6.65 3.01
N VAL A 4 -10.39 5.68 2.88
CA VAL A 4 -8.94 5.92 2.86
C VAL A 4 -8.34 5.51 1.52
N ILE A 5 -8.55 4.27 1.08
CA ILE A 5 -8.10 3.75 -0.22
C ILE A 5 -9.25 3.36 -1.15
N VAL A 6 -10.44 3.12 -0.59
CA VAL A 6 -11.64 2.69 -1.33
C VAL A 6 -12.71 3.76 -1.20
N ASP A 7 -13.29 4.15 -2.34
CA ASP A 7 -14.27 5.23 -2.42
C ASP A 7 -15.71 4.70 -2.27
N PHE A 8 -16.10 4.50 -1.01
CA PHE A 8 -17.43 4.06 -0.63
C PHE A 8 -18.51 5.08 -1.04
N ASN A 9 -18.24 6.36 -0.87
CA ASN A 9 -19.21 7.42 -1.13
C ASN A 9 -19.51 7.52 -2.63
N LYS A 10 -18.48 7.51 -3.48
CA LYS A 10 -18.67 7.49 -4.93
C LYS A 10 -19.50 6.30 -5.39
N PHE A 11 -19.18 5.09 -4.92
CA PHE A 11 -19.96 3.89 -5.27
C PHE A 11 -21.44 4.00 -4.87
N ARG A 12 -21.70 4.53 -3.66
CA ARG A 12 -23.05 4.79 -3.13
C ARG A 12 -23.80 5.81 -3.98
N ASP A 13 -23.18 6.96 -4.23
CA ASP A 13 -23.80 8.13 -4.84
C ASP A 13 -24.12 7.87 -6.32
N GLU A 14 -23.20 7.24 -7.06
CA GLU A 14 -23.40 6.84 -8.47
C GLU A 14 -24.56 5.85 -8.66
N ARG A 15 -24.92 5.10 -7.62
CA ARG A 15 -26.01 4.10 -7.65
C ARG A 15 -27.29 4.57 -6.99
N GLY A 16 -27.31 5.77 -6.40
CA GLY A 16 -28.47 6.29 -5.67
C GLY A 16 -28.89 5.40 -4.48
N LEU A 17 -27.92 4.72 -3.84
CA LEU A 17 -28.18 3.82 -2.72
C LEU A 17 -27.97 4.52 -1.37
N THR A 18 -28.56 3.98 -0.31
CA THR A 18 -28.19 4.36 1.06
C THR A 18 -26.95 3.61 1.51
N GLY A 19 -26.26 4.14 2.53
CA GLY A 19 -25.09 3.46 3.10
C GLY A 19 -25.40 2.07 3.64
N ASP A 20 -26.61 1.84 4.16
CA ASP A 20 -26.99 0.54 4.71
C ASP A 20 -27.33 -0.47 3.60
N GLN A 21 -27.92 -0.03 2.49
CA GLN A 21 -28.10 -0.86 1.31
C GLN A 21 -26.75 -1.33 0.74
N VAL A 22 -25.76 -0.43 0.64
CA VAL A 22 -24.42 -0.79 0.13
C VAL A 22 -23.73 -1.80 1.04
N LYS A 23 -23.82 -1.66 2.37
CA LYS A 23 -23.14 -2.55 3.33
C LYS A 23 -23.57 -4.01 3.25
N VAL A 24 -24.82 -4.28 2.88
CA VAL A 24 -25.38 -5.64 2.81
C VAL A 24 -25.45 -6.19 1.39
N MET A 25 -25.07 -5.40 0.39
CA MET A 25 -25.11 -5.76 -1.02
C MET A 25 -23.92 -6.69 -1.37
N PRO A 26 -24.19 -7.93 -1.82
CA PRO A 26 -23.13 -8.82 -2.26
C PRO A 26 -22.30 -8.24 -3.41
N GLY A 27 -20.97 -8.33 -3.31
CA GLY A 27 -20.04 -7.85 -4.32
C GLY A 27 -19.84 -6.32 -4.33
N ALA A 28 -20.53 -5.57 -3.47
CA ALA A 28 -20.41 -4.11 -3.45
C ALA A 28 -18.97 -3.66 -3.16
N TYR A 29 -18.36 -4.19 -2.10
CA TYR A 29 -16.99 -3.80 -1.71
C TYR A 29 -15.94 -4.16 -2.76
N LEU A 30 -16.16 -5.21 -3.56
CA LEU A 30 -15.26 -5.60 -4.64
C LEU A 30 -15.31 -4.62 -5.82
N GLN A 31 -16.49 -4.04 -6.07
CA GLN A 31 -16.72 -3.14 -7.21
C GLN A 31 -16.46 -1.67 -6.90
N MET A 32 -16.17 -1.32 -5.64
CA MET A 32 -15.88 0.07 -5.27
C MET A 32 -14.61 0.58 -5.95
N PRO A 33 -14.61 1.79 -6.52
CA PRO A 33 -13.41 2.35 -7.10
C PRO A 33 -12.39 2.72 -6.01
N ALA A 34 -11.11 2.76 -6.37
CA ALA A 34 -10.10 3.34 -5.51
C ALA A 34 -10.28 4.87 -5.40
N ILE A 35 -9.95 5.43 -4.24
CA ILE A 35 -9.82 6.88 -4.09
C ILE A 35 -8.68 7.38 -4.99
N SER A 36 -8.88 8.52 -5.65
CA SER A 36 -7.88 9.12 -6.55
C SER A 36 -6.53 9.29 -5.85
N GLY A 37 -5.46 8.80 -6.47
CA GLY A 37 -4.09 8.84 -5.94
C GLY A 37 -3.80 7.91 -4.76
N ALA A 38 -4.79 7.19 -4.22
CA ALA A 38 -4.61 6.37 -3.02
C ALA A 38 -3.68 5.16 -3.23
N ILE A 39 -3.83 4.47 -4.36
CA ILE A 39 -2.99 3.31 -4.70
C ILE A 39 -1.52 3.72 -4.85
N ASP A 40 -1.28 4.85 -5.53
CA ASP A 40 0.08 5.38 -5.71
C ASP A 40 0.67 5.89 -4.41
N ALA A 41 -0.15 6.46 -3.52
CA ALA A 41 0.27 6.88 -2.19
C ALA A 41 0.70 5.68 -1.34
N VAL A 42 -0.10 4.60 -1.31
CA VAL A 42 0.25 3.35 -0.62
C VAL A 42 1.58 2.78 -1.15
N ARG A 43 1.72 2.70 -2.48
CA ARG A 43 2.96 2.24 -3.11
C ARG A 43 4.16 3.14 -2.82
N SER A 44 3.92 4.46 -2.70
CA SER A 44 4.96 5.41 -2.30
C SER A 44 5.41 5.17 -0.86
N LEU A 45 4.51 4.83 0.06
CA LEU A 45 4.85 4.48 1.43
C LEU A 45 5.76 3.24 1.48
N ILE A 46 5.40 2.19 0.74
CA ILE A 46 6.23 0.98 0.61
C ILE A 46 7.62 1.36 0.07
N GLY A 47 7.67 2.18 -0.98
CA GLY A 47 8.94 2.64 -1.56
C GLY A 47 9.78 3.55 -0.65
N MET A 48 9.16 4.16 0.37
CA MET A 48 9.86 4.93 1.41
C MET A 48 10.37 4.05 2.56
N GLY A 49 10.15 2.73 2.51
CA GLY A 49 10.58 1.78 3.54
C GLY A 49 9.56 1.54 4.65
N TYR A 50 8.33 2.08 4.55
CA TYR A 50 7.30 1.78 5.54
C TYR A 50 6.81 0.34 5.43
N GLU A 51 6.62 -0.31 6.57
CA GLU A 51 5.87 -1.55 6.66
C GLU A 51 4.37 -1.26 6.61
N VAL A 52 3.76 -1.42 5.43
CA VAL A 52 2.34 -1.11 5.24
C VAL A 52 1.45 -2.32 5.48
N TRP A 53 0.45 -2.14 6.34
CA TRP A 53 -0.64 -3.08 6.59
C TRP A 53 -2.00 -2.44 6.26
N LEU A 54 -2.92 -3.23 5.74
CA LEU A 54 -4.31 -2.82 5.52
C LEU A 54 -5.18 -3.33 6.66
N ALA A 55 -5.78 -2.41 7.42
CA ALA A 55 -6.74 -2.73 8.47
C ALA A 55 -8.16 -2.38 8.03
N THR A 56 -9.09 -3.34 8.13
CA THR A 56 -10.49 -3.14 7.73
C THR A 56 -11.47 -3.76 8.72
N LYS A 57 -12.61 -3.08 8.90
CA LYS A 57 -13.76 -3.53 9.68
C LYS A 57 -14.94 -3.79 8.73
N PRO A 58 -15.26 -5.05 8.41
CA PRO A 58 -16.48 -5.40 7.69
C PRO A 58 -17.73 -5.09 8.53
N PRO A 59 -18.89 -4.86 7.89
CA PRO A 59 -20.16 -4.76 8.59
C PRO A 59 -20.47 -6.05 9.36
N THR A 60 -20.96 -5.90 10.60
CA THR A 60 -21.30 -7.02 11.48
C THR A 60 -22.40 -7.89 10.87
N GLY A 61 -22.20 -9.20 10.86
CA GLY A 61 -23.18 -10.16 10.35
C GLY A 61 -23.23 -10.31 8.83
N VAL A 62 -22.35 -9.62 8.08
CA VAL A 62 -22.32 -9.67 6.61
C VAL A 62 -21.08 -10.42 6.14
N ALA A 63 -21.16 -11.75 6.04
CA ALA A 63 -20.01 -12.61 5.78
C ALA A 63 -19.31 -12.32 4.43
N HIS A 64 -20.06 -12.09 3.36
CA HIS A 64 -19.49 -11.83 2.03
C HIS A 64 -18.67 -10.52 1.98
N ALA A 65 -18.95 -9.55 2.85
CA ALA A 65 -18.17 -8.32 2.90
C ALA A 65 -16.71 -8.57 3.31
N TYR A 66 -16.43 -9.66 4.03
CA TYR A 66 -15.07 -10.04 4.39
C TYR A 66 -14.28 -10.48 3.15
N SER A 67 -14.87 -11.39 2.36
CA SER A 67 -14.27 -11.89 1.13
C SER A 67 -14.15 -10.80 0.07
N ASP A 68 -15.16 -9.95 -0.08
CA ASP A 68 -15.16 -8.88 -1.09
C ASP A 68 -14.02 -7.89 -0.84
N LYS A 69 -13.79 -7.52 0.43
CA LYS A 69 -12.71 -6.62 0.81
C LYS A 69 -11.33 -7.24 0.58
N ALA A 70 -11.17 -8.53 0.87
CA ALA A 70 -9.93 -9.24 0.59
C ALA A 70 -9.68 -9.35 -0.92
N ALA A 71 -10.71 -9.70 -1.70
CA ALA A 71 -10.64 -9.78 -3.15
C ALA A 71 -10.29 -8.43 -3.78
N TRP A 72 -10.83 -7.33 -3.26
CA TRP A 72 -10.48 -5.98 -3.69
C TRP A 72 -8.98 -5.71 -3.52
N VAL A 73 -8.41 -6.06 -2.36
CA VAL A 73 -6.96 -5.91 -2.11
C VAL A 73 -6.15 -6.76 -3.07
N PHE A 74 -6.55 -8.01 -3.32
CA PHE A 74 -5.85 -8.88 -4.25
C PHE A 74 -5.84 -8.34 -5.68
N ALA A 75 -6.91 -7.65 -6.09
CA ALA A 75 -7.01 -7.04 -7.41
C ALA A 75 -6.19 -5.75 -7.55
N HIS A 76 -6.16 -4.89 -6.53
CA HIS A 76 -5.60 -3.53 -6.65
C HIS A 76 -4.21 -3.36 -6.03
N LEU A 77 -3.93 -4.10 -4.95
CA LEU A 77 -2.69 -4.06 -4.17
C LEU A 77 -2.18 -5.49 -3.87
N PRO A 78 -1.91 -6.32 -4.90
CA PRO A 78 -1.46 -7.71 -4.73
C PRO A 78 -0.19 -7.85 -3.88
N GLU A 79 0.65 -6.81 -3.84
CA GLU A 79 1.82 -6.71 -2.96
C GLU A 79 1.48 -6.77 -1.46
N LEU A 80 0.25 -6.40 -1.08
CA LEU A 80 -0.24 -6.41 0.31
C LEU A 80 -1.15 -7.60 0.62
N LYS A 81 -1.24 -8.61 -0.24
CA LYS A 81 -2.16 -9.76 -0.07
C LYS A 81 -1.96 -10.56 1.24
N ARG A 82 -0.76 -10.52 1.82
CA ARG A 82 -0.43 -11.15 3.12
C ARG A 82 -0.42 -10.14 4.29
N ARG A 83 -0.78 -8.89 4.03
CA ARG A 83 -0.75 -7.77 4.98
C ARG A 83 -2.13 -7.14 5.16
N LEU A 84 -3.16 -7.98 5.21
CA LEU A 84 -4.54 -7.59 5.47
C LEU A 84 -4.97 -8.08 6.85
N ILE A 85 -5.39 -7.17 7.71
CA ILE A 85 -5.93 -7.43 9.04
C ILE A 85 -7.41 -7.07 9.02
N VAL A 86 -8.25 -8.06 9.33
CA VAL A 86 -9.68 -7.87 9.51
C VAL A 86 -9.97 -7.81 11.01
N THR A 87 -10.37 -6.64 11.49
CA THR A 87 -10.62 -6.42 12.93
C THR A 87 -11.78 -5.46 13.15
N HIS A 88 -12.48 -5.66 14.26
CA HIS A 88 -13.49 -4.72 14.77
C HIS A 88 -12.91 -3.67 15.71
N ASP A 89 -11.68 -3.87 16.16
CA ASP A 89 -10.92 -3.01 17.08
C ASP A 89 -9.52 -2.76 16.51
N LYS A 90 -9.28 -1.52 16.11
CA LYS A 90 -8.02 -1.01 15.56
C LYS A 90 -7.12 -0.40 16.63
N GLY A 91 -7.63 -0.21 17.86
CA GLY A 91 -6.82 0.19 19.01
C GLY A 91 -5.85 -0.89 19.46
N LEU A 92 -6.11 -2.15 19.08
CA LEU A 92 -5.23 -3.29 19.36
C LEU A 92 -4.08 -3.47 18.35
N LEU A 93 -3.95 -2.56 17.38
CA LEU A 93 -2.94 -2.63 16.34
C LEU A 93 -1.76 -1.70 16.66
N GLY A 94 -0.58 -2.06 16.17
CA GLY A 94 0.62 -1.21 16.18
C GLY A 94 1.10 -0.79 17.56
N ASP A 95 2.06 0.13 17.57
CA ASP A 95 2.63 0.76 18.76
C ASP A 95 2.81 2.29 18.59
N GLU A 96 3.46 2.93 19.57
CA GLU A 96 3.67 4.39 19.61
C GLU A 96 4.45 4.94 18.40
N GLY A 97 5.23 4.10 17.72
CA GLY A 97 6.00 4.45 16.52
C GLY A 97 5.20 4.41 15.22
N ASP A 98 4.00 3.84 15.26
CA ASP A 98 3.20 3.56 14.08
C ASP A 98 2.19 4.67 13.73
N PHE A 99 1.64 4.57 12.53
CA PHE A 99 0.62 5.48 12.01
C PHE A 99 -0.63 4.72 11.59
N LEU A 100 -1.80 5.24 11.97
CA LEU A 100 -3.09 4.74 11.51
C LEU A 100 -3.77 5.79 10.62
N CYS A 101 -4.09 5.44 9.38
CA CYS A 101 -4.89 6.29 8.49
C CYS A 101 -6.36 5.82 8.49
N ASP A 102 -7.28 6.65 8.96
CA ASP A 102 -8.71 6.29 9.06
C ASP A 102 -9.64 7.48 8.85
N ASP A 103 -10.76 7.27 8.15
CA ASP A 103 -11.79 8.27 7.84
C ASP A 103 -12.85 8.40 8.95
N ARG A 104 -12.93 7.42 9.85
CA ARG A 104 -13.92 7.36 10.93
C ARG A 104 -13.22 7.09 12.27
N PRO A 105 -12.53 8.10 12.83
CA PRO A 105 -11.72 7.92 14.03
C PRO A 105 -12.54 7.42 15.24
N HIS A 106 -13.81 7.82 15.34
CA HIS A 106 -14.72 7.39 16.41
C HIS A 106 -15.27 5.96 16.24
N LYS A 107 -14.86 5.23 15.19
CA LYS A 107 -15.27 3.83 14.94
C LYS A 107 -14.08 2.90 15.14
N ALA A 108 -14.40 1.64 15.43
CA ALA A 108 -13.41 0.57 15.59
C ALA A 108 -12.29 0.91 16.58
N ASN A 109 -12.56 1.76 17.57
CA ASN A 109 -11.60 2.15 18.59
C ASN A 109 -10.30 2.77 18.03
N CYS A 110 -10.33 3.42 16.86
CA CYS A 110 -9.14 4.04 16.26
C CYS A 110 -8.51 5.11 17.16
N GLU A 111 -9.29 5.77 18.01
CA GLU A 111 -8.78 6.78 18.96
C GLU A 111 -7.96 6.20 20.10
N ALA A 112 -8.06 4.90 20.36
CA ALA A 112 -7.21 4.18 21.30
C ALA A 112 -5.97 3.57 20.63
N PHE A 113 -5.75 3.81 19.33
CA PHE A 113 -4.54 3.37 18.65
C PHE A 113 -3.31 3.98 19.34
N PRO A 114 -2.31 3.17 19.75
CA PRO A 114 -1.18 3.66 20.55
C PRO A 114 -0.32 4.70 19.81
N GLY A 115 -0.19 4.54 18.50
CA GLY A 115 0.57 5.43 17.65
C GLY A 115 -0.21 6.67 17.20
N ARG A 116 0.25 7.25 16.10
CA ARG A 116 -0.34 8.49 15.58
C ARG A 116 -1.48 8.23 14.60
N LEU A 117 -2.68 8.65 15.00
CA LEU A 117 -3.85 8.65 14.12
C LEU A 117 -3.82 9.83 13.13
N LEU A 118 -3.72 9.53 11.84
CA LEU A 118 -3.93 10.46 10.73
C LEU A 118 -5.40 10.39 10.31
N ARG A 119 -6.18 11.42 10.66
CA ARG A 119 -7.63 11.46 10.47
C ARG A 119 -7.95 11.93 9.04
N PHE A 120 -8.50 11.05 8.21
CA PHE A 120 -8.83 11.34 6.81
C PHE A 120 -10.21 12.03 6.71
N VAL A 121 -10.31 13.23 7.28
CA VAL A 121 -11.53 14.02 7.40
C VAL A 121 -11.24 15.49 7.12
N ASP A 122 -12.27 16.29 6.87
CA ASP A 122 -12.18 17.76 6.78
C ASP A 122 -11.08 18.28 5.84
N GLY A 123 -10.91 17.63 4.69
CA GLY A 123 -9.93 18.00 3.67
C GLY A 123 -8.54 17.42 3.88
N PHE A 124 -8.29 16.70 4.99
CA PHE A 124 -7.05 15.95 5.18
C PHE A 124 -7.12 14.59 4.47
N HIS A 125 -6.27 14.37 3.45
CA HIS A 125 -6.23 13.13 2.68
C HIS A 125 -4.78 12.73 2.36
N TRP A 126 -4.59 11.97 1.27
CA TRP A 126 -3.29 11.43 0.87
C TRP A 126 -2.18 12.47 0.68
N PRO A 127 -2.40 13.65 0.07
CA PRO A 127 -1.34 14.65 -0.07
C PRO A 127 -0.78 15.08 1.29
N GLU A 128 -1.65 15.35 2.26
CA GLU A 128 -1.27 15.79 3.61
C GLU A 128 -0.64 14.64 4.40
N ALA A 129 -1.21 13.43 4.32
CA ALA A 129 -0.68 12.24 4.96
C ALA A 129 0.74 11.91 4.47
N LEU A 130 0.96 11.95 3.15
CA LEU A 130 2.29 11.74 2.56
C LEU A 130 3.28 12.81 2.99
N ALA A 131 2.86 14.07 3.14
CA ALA A 131 3.73 15.15 3.64
C ALA A 131 4.14 14.94 5.11
N VAL A 132 3.26 14.36 5.93
CA VAL A 132 3.60 13.95 7.31
C VAL A 132 4.59 12.79 7.31
N LEU A 133 4.28 11.73 6.57
CA LEU A 133 5.08 10.49 6.56
C LEU A 133 6.47 10.70 5.94
N ARG A 134 6.59 11.52 4.89
CA ARG A 134 7.90 11.92 4.32
C ARG A 134 8.79 12.68 5.29
N ARG A 135 8.21 13.47 6.19
CA ARG A 135 8.98 14.20 7.21
C ARG A 135 9.46 13.24 8.29
N ASN A 136 8.61 12.30 8.69
CA ASN A 136 8.95 11.29 9.68
C ASN A 136 10.06 10.34 9.17
N SER A 137 9.98 9.84 7.94
CA SER A 137 11.00 8.94 7.39
C SER A 137 12.41 9.55 7.34
N ARG A 138 12.52 10.87 7.18
CA ARG A 138 13.79 11.61 7.21
C ARG A 138 14.36 11.79 8.62
N GLN A 139 13.51 11.82 9.64
CA GLN A 139 13.91 12.01 11.03
C GLN A 139 14.32 10.69 11.69
N SER A 140 13.74 9.56 11.27
CA SER A 140 14.00 8.23 11.82
C SER A 140 15.29 7.56 11.32
N GLY A 141 16.18 8.28 10.61
CA GLY A 141 17.58 7.84 10.44
C GLY A 141 17.88 6.85 9.31
N GLY A 142 17.00 6.68 8.31
CA GLY A 142 17.43 6.07 7.04
C GLY A 142 18.36 7.04 6.31
N SER A 143 19.63 6.68 6.09
CA SER A 143 20.53 7.48 5.25
C SER A 143 19.83 7.82 3.94
N ALA A 144 19.90 9.09 3.49
CA ALA A 144 19.32 9.51 2.21
C ALA A 144 19.83 8.65 1.02
N MET A 145 20.97 8.00 1.18
CA MET A 145 21.53 7.00 0.26
C MET A 145 20.70 5.70 0.22
N GLN A 146 20.29 5.18 1.38
CA GLN A 146 19.51 3.95 1.52
C GLN A 146 18.13 4.12 0.88
N SER A 147 17.42 5.21 1.19
CA SER A 147 16.11 5.50 0.59
C SER A 147 16.19 5.74 -0.92
N ARG A 148 17.31 6.26 -1.43
CA ARG A 148 17.56 6.40 -2.88
C ARG A 148 17.81 5.05 -3.55
N GLN A 149 18.56 4.15 -2.89
CA GLN A 149 18.81 2.80 -3.36
C GLN A 149 17.52 1.97 -3.36
N ASP A 150 16.70 2.04 -2.31
CA ASP A 150 15.41 1.33 -2.24
C ASP A 150 14.43 1.82 -3.31
N ALA A 151 14.34 3.14 -3.51
CA ALA A 151 13.52 3.71 -4.58
C ALA A 151 13.99 3.30 -5.99
N ALA A 152 15.31 3.16 -6.19
CA ALA A 152 15.88 2.65 -7.45
C ALA A 152 15.57 1.16 -7.66
N ARG A 153 15.69 0.33 -6.61
CA ARG A 153 15.30 -1.08 -6.61
C ARG A 153 13.83 -1.26 -6.98
N TRP A 154 12.93 -0.48 -6.39
CA TRP A 154 11.51 -0.56 -6.70
C TRP A 154 11.14 -0.10 -8.12
N ARG A 155 11.85 0.89 -8.69
CA ARG A 155 11.68 1.25 -10.10
C ARG A 155 12.17 0.15 -11.03
N ALA A 156 13.32 -0.45 -10.73
CA ALA A 156 13.87 -1.57 -11.49
C ALA A 156 12.90 -2.75 -11.54
N ILE A 157 12.38 -3.20 -10.39
CA ILE A 157 11.42 -4.31 -10.31
C ILE A 157 10.16 -4.07 -11.18
N ARG A 158 9.71 -2.82 -11.32
CA ARG A 158 8.54 -2.49 -12.17
C ARG A 158 8.83 -2.48 -13.66
N GLN A 159 10.10 -2.31 -14.05
CA GLN A 159 10.51 -2.24 -15.46
C GLN A 159 10.99 -3.61 -15.97
N MET A 160 11.40 -4.51 -15.08
CA MET A 160 11.80 -5.86 -15.44
C MET A 160 10.58 -6.70 -15.82
N ASP A 161 10.62 -7.29 -17.01
CA ASP A 161 9.66 -8.32 -17.41
C ASP A 161 10.10 -9.72 -16.92
N GLY A 162 9.20 -10.70 -17.05
CA GLY A 162 9.47 -12.06 -16.59
C GLY A 162 10.68 -12.72 -17.27
N ALA A 163 10.98 -12.34 -18.52
CA ALA A 163 12.11 -12.86 -19.27
C ALA A 163 13.44 -12.28 -18.73
N THR A 164 13.47 -10.99 -18.45
CA THR A 164 14.61 -10.27 -17.84
C THR A 164 14.94 -10.85 -16.47
N ILE A 165 13.92 -11.06 -15.63
CA ILE A 165 14.08 -11.69 -14.32
C ILE A 165 14.65 -13.10 -14.48
N SER A 166 14.11 -13.90 -15.40
CA SER A 166 14.57 -15.28 -15.61
C SER A 166 16.02 -15.34 -16.12
N SER A 167 16.44 -14.41 -16.97
CA SER A 167 17.81 -14.33 -17.47
C SER A 167 18.81 -13.97 -16.38
N LEU A 168 18.44 -13.06 -15.47
CA LEU A 168 19.33 -12.57 -14.41
C LEU A 168 19.48 -13.56 -13.24
N LEU A 169 18.45 -14.35 -12.96
CA LEU A 169 18.47 -15.35 -11.89
C LEU A 169 19.29 -16.60 -12.24
N GLY A 170 19.63 -16.82 -13.51
CA GLY A 170 20.27 -18.05 -13.97
C GLY A 170 19.39 -19.31 -13.79
N PRO A 171 19.96 -20.52 -13.98
CA PRO A 171 19.22 -21.76 -13.82
C PRO A 171 18.77 -21.94 -12.36
N ARG A 172 17.45 -22.07 -12.16
CA ARG A 172 16.84 -22.22 -10.83
C ARG A 172 17.00 -23.64 -10.31
N ASP A 173 18.05 -23.90 -9.54
CA ASP A 173 18.28 -25.16 -8.83
C ASP A 173 17.57 -25.22 -7.46
N GLY A 174 16.71 -24.24 -7.17
CA GLY A 174 15.75 -24.26 -6.07
C GLY A 174 16.33 -23.94 -4.68
N ARG A 175 17.57 -23.44 -4.58
CA ARG A 175 18.26 -23.30 -3.28
C ARG A 175 18.79 -21.92 -2.90
N CYS A 176 18.36 -20.83 -3.51
CA CYS A 176 18.90 -19.53 -3.11
C CYS A 176 17.90 -18.37 -3.22
N LEU A 177 17.40 -17.90 -2.07
CA LEU A 177 16.69 -16.62 -1.98
C LEU A 177 17.62 -15.43 -2.27
N GLU A 178 18.95 -15.58 -2.11
CA GLU A 178 19.95 -14.55 -2.43
C GLU A 178 20.06 -14.26 -3.94
N SER A 179 19.54 -15.14 -4.80
CA SER A 179 19.57 -14.95 -6.27
C SER A 179 18.71 -13.77 -6.74
N ALA A 180 17.60 -13.47 -6.04
CA ALA A 180 16.66 -12.44 -6.46
C ALA A 180 17.15 -11.01 -6.23
N ASP A 181 17.78 -10.76 -5.08
CA ASP A 181 18.35 -9.44 -4.78
C ASP A 181 19.54 -9.13 -5.68
N ALA A 182 20.39 -10.13 -5.95
CA ALA A 182 21.51 -10.00 -6.89
C ALA A 182 21.04 -9.67 -8.32
N ALA A 183 19.91 -10.25 -8.76
CA ALA A 183 19.34 -9.96 -10.08
C ALA A 183 18.83 -8.51 -10.18
N VAL A 184 18.21 -7.98 -9.13
CA VAL A 184 17.75 -6.58 -9.08
C VAL A 184 18.96 -5.63 -9.09
N ASP A 185 20.02 -5.94 -8.34
CA ASP A 185 21.25 -5.15 -8.30
C ASP A 185 21.98 -5.12 -9.65
N ALA A 186 22.04 -6.26 -10.33
CA ALA A 186 22.61 -6.36 -11.68
C ALA A 186 21.84 -5.50 -12.69
N TYR A 187 20.50 -5.51 -12.64
CA TYR A 187 19.67 -4.69 -13.53
C TYR A 187 19.86 -3.18 -13.30
N ILE A 188 19.94 -2.74 -12.03
CA ILE A 188 20.20 -1.34 -11.68
C ILE A 188 21.56 -0.89 -12.21
N SER A 189 22.58 -1.75 -12.08
CA SER A 189 23.95 -1.47 -12.53
C SER A 189 24.03 -1.37 -14.06
N ALA A 190 23.37 -2.28 -14.80
CA ALA A 190 23.32 -2.24 -16.26
C ALA A 190 22.55 -1.00 -16.79
N SER A 191 21.46 -0.64 -16.14
CA SER A 191 20.64 0.52 -16.53
C SER A 191 21.34 1.86 -16.29
N SER A 192 22.26 1.92 -15.32
CA SER A 192 23.04 3.13 -15.03
C SER A 192 24.27 3.26 -15.93
N ALA A 193 24.87 2.15 -16.38
CA ALA A 193 25.99 2.15 -17.33
C ALA A 193 25.61 2.64 -18.74
N GLY A 194 24.38 2.34 -19.21
CA GLY A 194 23.90 2.80 -20.52
C GLY A 194 23.66 4.32 -20.63
N LEU A 195 23.58 5.03 -19.50
CA LEU A 195 23.44 6.49 -19.47
C LEU A 195 24.79 7.21 -19.56
N THR A 196 25.89 6.56 -19.22
CA THR A 196 27.24 7.17 -19.27
C THR A 196 27.89 7.12 -20.65
N GLU A 197 27.49 6.19 -21.52
CA GLU A 197 28.04 6.08 -22.89
C GLU A 197 27.45 7.08 -23.89
N THR A 198 26.36 7.78 -23.54
CA THR A 198 25.71 8.76 -24.44
C THR A 198 26.15 10.21 -24.21
N CYS A 199 27.04 10.47 -23.25
CA CYS A 199 27.54 11.82 -22.94
C CYS A 199 28.97 12.12 -23.43
N ASN A 200 29.60 11.19 -24.15
CA ASN A 200 30.92 11.38 -24.78
C ASN A 200 30.87 11.16 -26.30
N GLY A 201 29.96 11.86 -26.98
CA GLY A 201 29.86 11.93 -28.44
C GLY A 201 29.63 13.35 -28.90
#